data_AF-A0A0A0KCL3-F1
#
_entry.id   AF-A0A0A0KCL3-F1
#
_cell.length_a   1.000
_cell.length_b   1.000
_cell.length_c   1.000
_cell.angle_alpha   90.00
_cell.angle_beta   90.00
_cell.angle_gamma   90.00
#
_symmetry.space_group_name_H-M   'P 1'
#
loop_
_entity.id
_entity.type
_entity.pdbx_description
1 polymer ?
#
loop_
_entity_poly.entity_id
_entity_poly.type
_entity_poly.pdbx_seq_one_letter_code
_entity_poly.pdbx_strand_id
1 'polypeptide(L)'
;MKLGFGLEFNGGIPLITSAGIIVSGEISGSYSWGETLTKKTSKESSYETIMPPNTYVKVSLIATKGKCDIPFSYMQRDVYCDGAVKTEERDDGIYTGFNCYSYNYEVEEKKI
;
A
#
# COMPACT_ATOMS: atom_id res chain seq x y z
N MET A 1 -23.43 23.55 5.76
CA MET A 1 -23.85 22.69 4.63
C MET A 1 -22.59 22.07 4.06
N LYS A 2 -22.37 20.76 4.23
CA LYS A 2 -21.17 20.06 3.74
C LYS A 2 -21.56 19.44 2.40
N LEU A 3 -21.34 20.17 1.29
CA LEU A 3 -21.52 19.59 -0.05
C LEU A 3 -20.44 18.52 -0.21
N GLY A 4 -20.85 17.25 -0.22
CA GLY A 4 -19.97 16.13 -0.56
C GLY A 4 -19.78 16.11 -2.07
N PHE A 5 -18.66 16.63 -2.54
CA PHE A 5 -18.25 16.46 -3.94
C PHE A 5 -17.69 15.04 -4.09
N GLY A 6 -18.25 14.26 -5.02
CA GLY A 6 -17.68 13.00 -5.45
C GLY A 6 -16.45 13.28 -6.32
N LEU A 7 -15.34 12.65 -5.98
CA LEU A 7 -14.09 12.68 -6.71
C LEU A 7 -13.87 11.36 -7.39
N GLU A 8 -13.34 11.37 -8.61
CA GLU A 8 -12.72 10.18 -9.18
C GLU A 8 -11.21 10.33 -9.11
N PHE A 9 -10.54 9.38 -8.46
CA PHE A 9 -9.08 9.35 -8.38
C PHE A 9 -8.57 8.18 -9.21
N ASN A 10 -7.57 8.44 -10.04
CA ASN A 10 -6.81 7.42 -10.74
C ASN A 10 -5.31 7.67 -10.51
N GLY A 11 -4.59 6.65 -10.05
CA GLY A 11 -3.15 6.75 -9.86
C GLY A 11 -2.48 5.42 -9.55
N GLY A 12 -1.15 5.38 -9.69
CA GLY A 12 -0.34 4.23 -9.30
C GLY A 12 -0.18 4.14 -7.78
N ILE A 13 -0.02 2.91 -7.26
CA ILE A 13 0.31 2.64 -5.86
C ILE A 13 1.80 2.33 -5.75
N PRO A 14 2.57 3.16 -5.03
CA PRO A 14 3.96 2.89 -4.73
C PRO A 14 4.13 1.70 -3.79
N LEU A 15 5.14 0.87 -4.05
CA LEU A 15 5.55 -0.26 -3.24
C LEU A 15 7.03 -0.15 -2.90
N ILE A 16 7.33 -0.27 -1.60
CA ILE A 16 8.69 -0.29 -1.08
C ILE A 16 9.25 -1.70 -1.26
N THR A 17 10.38 -1.80 -1.95
CA THR A 17 11.13 -3.04 -2.17
C THR A 17 12.58 -2.86 -1.67
N SER A 18 13.35 -3.95 -1.60
CA SER A 18 14.78 -3.88 -1.28
C SER A 18 15.59 -3.09 -2.30
N ALA A 19 15.12 -3.00 -3.55
CA ALA A 19 15.77 -2.26 -4.64
C ALA A 19 15.34 -0.79 -4.74
N GLY A 20 14.37 -0.35 -3.92
CA GLY A 20 13.80 1.00 -3.96
C GLY A 20 12.28 1.00 -4.10
N ILE A 21 11.71 2.10 -4.60
CA ILE A 21 10.27 2.30 -4.75
C ILE A 21 9.88 1.97 -6.19
N ILE A 22 8.89 1.09 -6.36
CA ILE A 22 8.29 0.75 -7.66
C ILE A 22 6.79 0.98 -7.63
N VAL A 23 6.15 1.19 -8.78
CA VAL A 23 4.68 1.20 -8.86
C VAL A 23 4.19 -0.25 -9.00
N SER A 24 3.41 -0.74 -8.04
CA SER A 24 3.00 -2.16 -8.01
C SER A 24 1.54 -2.41 -8.37
N GLY A 25 0.79 -1.36 -8.70
CA GLY A 25 -0.62 -1.47 -9.06
C GLY A 25 -1.25 -0.10 -9.20
N GLU A 26 -2.55 -0.11 -9.43
CA GLU A 26 -3.34 1.09 -9.67
C GLU A 26 -4.48 1.19 -8.65
N ILE A 27 -4.88 2.42 -8.36
CA ILE A 27 -6.09 2.76 -7.65
C ILE A 27 -6.95 3.60 -8.60
N SER A 28 -8.19 3.19 -8.77
CA SER A 28 -9.20 3.90 -9.55
C SER A 28 -10.53 3.78 -8.83
N GLY A 29 -11.23 4.89 -8.61
CA GLY A 29 -12.56 4.83 -8.00
C GLY A 29 -13.15 6.18 -7.64
N SER A 30 -14.43 6.16 -7.28
CA SER A 30 -15.16 7.33 -6.77
C SER A 30 -15.02 7.41 -5.25
N TYR A 31 -14.69 8.59 -4.74
CA TYR A 31 -14.38 8.86 -3.34
C TYR A 31 -14.97 10.19 -2.89
N SER A 32 -15.17 10.38 -1.59
CA SER A 32 -15.65 11.66 -1.06
C SER A 32 -14.50 12.64 -0.85
N TRP A 33 -14.70 13.90 -1.21
CA TRP A 33 -13.72 14.95 -0.94
C TRP A 33 -13.34 15.03 0.55
N GLY A 34 -12.04 15.09 0.83
CA GLY A 34 -11.50 15.22 2.19
C GLY A 34 -11.34 13.92 2.97
N GLU A 35 -11.61 12.77 2.35
CA GLU A 35 -11.34 11.46 2.96
C GLU A 35 -9.94 10.93 2.60
N THR A 36 -9.30 10.23 3.53
CA THR A 36 -8.04 9.54 3.28
C THR A 36 -8.30 8.16 2.67
N LEU A 37 -7.81 7.95 1.45
CA LEU A 37 -7.91 6.67 0.77
C LEU A 37 -6.95 5.66 1.38
N THR A 38 -7.50 4.65 2.07
CA THR A 38 -6.70 3.57 2.65
C THR A 38 -6.95 2.27 1.89
N LYS A 39 -5.97 1.81 1.11
CA LYS A 39 -5.97 0.47 0.52
C LYS A 39 -5.09 -0.44 1.35
N LYS A 40 -5.65 -1.53 1.87
CA LYS A 40 -4.91 -2.59 2.56
C LYS A 40 -4.82 -3.80 1.64
N THR A 41 -3.61 -4.32 1.46
CA THR A 41 -3.37 -5.56 0.72
C THR A 41 -2.74 -6.56 1.67
N SER A 42 -3.40 -7.70 1.86
CA SER A 42 -2.83 -8.84 2.59
C SER A 42 -1.85 -9.58 1.69
N LYS A 43 -0.71 -10.00 2.26
CA LYS A 43 0.20 -10.97 1.64
C LYS A 43 0.16 -12.24 2.48
N GLU A 44 -0.03 -13.35 1.80
CA GLU A 44 0.02 -14.68 2.40
C GLU A 44 1.35 -15.33 2.04
N SER A 45 1.91 -16.10 2.96
CA SER A 45 3.15 -16.85 2.75
C SER A 45 3.05 -18.17 3.51
N SER A 46 3.22 -19.28 2.80
CA SER A 46 3.22 -20.63 3.36
C SER A 46 4.65 -21.15 3.54
N TYR A 47 4.87 -21.91 4.61
CA TYR A 47 6.14 -22.60 4.87
C TYR A 47 5.85 -24.04 5.26
N GLU A 48 6.35 -24.99 4.47
CA GLU A 48 6.25 -26.43 4.75
C GLU A 48 7.56 -26.92 5.37
N THR A 49 7.47 -27.71 6.44
CA THR A 49 8.63 -28.32 7.09
C THR A 49 8.31 -29.76 7.47
N ILE A 50 9.31 -30.64 7.34
CA ILE A 50 9.20 -32.04 7.75
C ILE A 50 9.71 -32.12 9.19
N MET A 51 8.88 -32.56 10.13
CA MET A 51 9.31 -32.75 11.52
C MET A 51 9.92 -34.14 11.70
N PRO A 52 11.22 -34.26 12.04
CA PRO A 52 11.80 -35.54 12.39
C PRO A 52 11.24 -36.07 13.72
N PRO A 53 11.25 -37.39 13.96
CA PRO A 53 10.85 -37.97 15.24
C PRO A 53 11.65 -37.37 16.41
N ASN A 54 11.00 -37.18 17.56
CA ASN A 54 11.61 -36.63 18.78
C ASN A 54 12.32 -35.28 18.60
N THR A 55 11.80 -34.42 17.73
CA THR A 55 12.38 -33.09 17.46
C THR A 55 11.32 -32.00 17.66
N TYR A 56 11.70 -30.93 18.35
CA TYR A 56 10.95 -29.68 18.47
C TYR A 56 11.43 -28.71 17.37
N VAL A 57 10.51 -28.26 16.52
CA VAL A 57 10.79 -27.32 15.44
C VAL A 57 10.07 -26.00 15.72
N LYS A 58 10.81 -24.90 15.78
CA LYS A 58 10.29 -23.54 15.91
C LYS A 58 10.52 -22.79 14.59
N VAL A 59 9.43 -22.36 13.96
CA VAL A 59 9.46 -21.54 12.75
C VAL A 59 9.11 -20.10 13.14
N SER A 60 9.99 -19.15 12.82
CA SER A 60 9.78 -17.71 13.04
C SER A 60 9.77 -16.98 11.70
N LEU A 61 8.69 -16.25 11.40
CA LEU A 61 8.62 -15.39 10.22
C LEU A 61 9.03 -13.96 10.60
N ILE A 62 10.13 -13.49 10.05
CA ILE A 62 10.65 -12.13 10.24
C ILE A 62 10.40 -11.34 8.96
N ALA A 63 9.84 -10.13 9.09
CA ALA A 63 9.62 -9.21 7.97
C ALA A 63 10.04 -7.79 8.35
N THR A 64 10.52 -7.04 7.37
CA THR A 64 10.86 -5.62 7.55
C THR A 64 9.66 -4.75 7.22
N LYS A 65 9.25 -3.88 8.14
CA LYS A 65 8.20 -2.89 7.91
C LYS A 65 8.81 -1.58 7.44
N GLY A 66 8.54 -1.20 6.20
CA GLY A 66 8.86 0.11 5.64
C GLY A 66 7.71 1.09 5.75
N LYS A 67 8.03 2.35 6.06
CA LYS A 67 7.15 3.51 5.87
C LYS A 67 7.83 4.45 4.87
N CYS A 68 7.07 4.99 3.93
CA CYS A 68 7.55 6.04 3.03
C CYS A 68 6.47 7.10 2.83
N ASP A 69 6.90 8.36 2.83
CA ASP A 69 6.08 9.52 2.49
C ASP A 69 6.60 10.05 1.15
N ILE A 70 5.77 9.95 0.11
CA ILE A 70 6.15 10.23 -1.29
C ILE A 70 5.33 11.44 -1.77
N PRO A 71 5.97 12.57 -2.10
CA PRO A 71 5.29 13.69 -2.72
C PRO A 71 4.87 13.34 -4.14
N PHE A 72 3.68 13.76 -4.56
CA PHE A 72 3.18 13.56 -5.92
C PHE A 72 2.42 14.79 -6.42
N SER A 73 2.51 14.99 -7.73
CA SER A 73 1.73 15.99 -8.46
C SER A 73 0.54 15.32 -9.14
N TYR A 74 -0.56 16.05 -9.29
CA TYR A 74 -1.78 15.54 -9.92
C TYR A 74 -2.52 16.64 -10.69
N MET A 75 -3.33 16.20 -11.67
CA MET A 75 -4.24 17.08 -12.40
C MET A 75 -5.64 17.00 -11.77
N GLN A 76 -6.13 18.12 -11.27
CA GLN A 76 -7.50 18.23 -10.75
C GLN A 76 -8.41 18.79 -11.83
N ARG A 77 -9.51 18.08 -12.14
CA ARG A 77 -10.54 18.52 -13.08
C ARG A 77 -11.85 18.74 -12.35
N ASP A 78 -12.23 20.00 -12.16
CA ASP A 78 -13.47 20.39 -11.50
C ASP A 78 -14.55 20.75 -12.53
N VAL A 79 -15.78 20.32 -12.27
CA VAL A 79 -16.97 20.68 -13.07
C VAL A 79 -17.92 21.48 -12.17
N TYR A 80 -18.11 22.75 -12.50
CA TYR A 80 -18.96 23.67 -11.74
C TYR A 80 -20.44 23.50 -12.10
N CYS A 81 -21.34 24.05 -11.27
CA CYS A 81 -22.79 23.93 -11.45
C CYS A 81 -23.31 24.58 -12.76
N ASP A 82 -22.56 25.53 -13.32
CA ASP A 82 -22.83 26.17 -14.61
C ASP A 82 -22.31 25.35 -15.81
N GLY A 83 -21.70 24.19 -15.55
CA GLY A 83 -21.08 23.33 -16.55
C GLY A 83 -19.68 23.76 -16.97
N ALA A 84 -19.13 24.83 -16.39
CA ALA A 84 -17.75 25.21 -16.65
C ALA A 84 -16.80 24.14 -16.11
N VAL A 85 -15.75 23.84 -16.88
CA VAL A 85 -14.72 22.88 -16.51
C VAL A 85 -13.42 23.62 -16.29
N LYS A 86 -12.77 23.36 -15.15
CA LYS A 86 -11.45 23.89 -14.85
C LYS A 86 -10.50 22.75 -14.53
N THR A 87 -9.36 22.74 -15.21
CA THR A 87 -8.30 21.78 -14.97
C THR A 87 -7.07 22.51 -14.46
N GLU A 88 -6.55 22.09 -13.31
CA GLU A 88 -5.37 22.68 -12.68
C GLU A 88 -4.35 21.60 -12.30
N GLU A 89 -3.07 21.92 -12.44
CA GLU A 89 -1.97 21.11 -11.91
C GLU A 89 -1.75 21.47 -10.44
N ARG A 90 -1.54 20.45 -9.61
CA ARG A 90 -1.35 20.57 -8.17
C ARG A 90 -0.14 19.75 -7.75
N ASP A 91 0.75 20.34 -6.97
CA ASP A 91 2.01 19.75 -6.51
C ASP A 91 2.03 19.50 -4.99
N ASP A 92 0.87 19.40 -4.36
CA ASP A 92 0.69 19.33 -2.90
C ASP A 92 0.27 17.93 -2.40
N GLY A 93 0.27 16.92 -3.26
CA GLY A 93 -0.07 15.55 -2.92
C GLY A 93 1.02 14.87 -2.08
N ILE A 94 0.62 14.14 -1.03
CA ILE A 94 1.52 13.26 -0.26
C ILE A 94 0.88 11.88 -0.15
N TYR A 95 1.59 10.86 -0.62
CA TYR A 95 1.25 9.46 -0.43
C TYR A 95 2.03 8.89 0.76
N THR A 96 1.33 8.45 1.80
CA THR A 96 1.92 7.71 2.92
C THR A 96 1.67 6.22 2.74
N GLY A 97 2.72 5.48 2.40
CA GLY A 97 2.70 4.03 2.23
C GLY A 97 3.29 3.29 3.42
N PHE A 98 2.66 2.18 3.79
CA PHE A 98 3.23 1.16 4.67
C PHE A 98 3.31 -0.15 3.92
N ASN A 99 4.48 -0.80 3.93
CA ASN A 99 4.62 -2.13 3.34
C ASN A 99 5.55 -3.00 4.18
N CYS A 100 5.29 -4.30 4.18
CA CYS A 100 6.21 -5.30 4.70
C CYS A 100 6.95 -5.97 3.54
N TYR A 101 8.27 -6.07 3.64
CA TYR A 101 9.14 -6.68 2.63
C TYR A 101 10.27 -7.48 3.30
N SER A 102 11.02 -8.24 2.51
CA SER A 102 12.09 -9.14 2.99
C SER A 102 11.59 -10.14 4.05
N TYR A 103 10.65 -10.99 3.64
CA TYR A 103 10.14 -12.09 4.47
C TYR A 103 11.19 -13.20 4.56
N ASN A 104 11.65 -13.51 5.77
CA ASN A 104 12.60 -14.59 6.03
C ASN A 104 12.01 -15.55 7.06
N TYR A 105 12.14 -16.85 6.79
CA TYR A 105 11.81 -17.89 7.74
C TYR A 105 13.08 -18.34 8.46
N GLU A 106 13.09 -18.22 9.78
CA GLU A 106 14.12 -18.80 10.64
C GLU A 106 13.56 -20.07 11.25
N VAL A 107 14.28 -21.18 11.08
CA VAL A 107 13.90 -22.49 11.59
C VAL A 107 14.94 -22.97 12.59
N GLU A 108 14.49 -23.20 13.81
CA GLU A 108 15.29 -23.79 14.87
C GLU A 108 14.78 -25.21 15.16
N GLU A 109 15.66 -26.20 15.04
CA GLU A 109 15.37 -27.59 15.39
C GLU A 109 16.12 -27.97 16.67
N LYS A 110 15.41 -28.60 17.61
CA LYS A 110 15.99 -29.12 18.86
C LYS A 110 15.56 -30.56 19.07
N LYS A 111 16.51 -31.46 19.30
CA LYS A 111 16.21 -32.83 19.73
C LYS A 111 15.69 -32.82 21.17
N ILE A 112 14.67 -33.63 21.40
CA ILE A 112 14.06 -33.86 22.73
C ILE A 112 14.87 -34.94 23.46
#